data_AF-Q3UFU7-F1
#
_entry.id   AF-Q3UFU7-F1
#
_cell.length_a   1.000
_cell.length_b   1.000
_cell.length_c   1.000
_cell.angle_alpha   90.00
_cell.angle_beta   90.00
_cell.angle_gamma   90.00
#
_symmetry.space_group_name_H-M   'P 1'
#
loop_
_entity.id
_entity.type
_entity.pdbx_description
1 polymer ?
#
loop_
_entity_poly.entity_id
_entity_poly.type
_entity_poly.pdbx_seq_one_letter_code
_entity_poly.pdbx_strand_id
1 'polypeptide(L)'
;MSSWLGGLGSGLGQSLGQVGGSLASLTGQISNFTKDMLLEGTEDVPADFPNSGREENEATHSVLRSENERLKKLYTDLEEKHEASELQIKQQSSSYRSQLQQKEEEINHLKERQLALQDELLRLQSAAQSAHSGSGSAPAASASSSFSYGVSHRVSAFHEDDMDFGDVISSQQEINRLSNEVSRLESELGHWRHIAQTKVQGAQSSDQTEICKLQNIIKELKQNRSQDLDDHQHELSALQNAHQQKLTEISRRHREELSDYEERIEELENLLQQGGSGVTVTDHSKVYEMQNTIQILQMEKVESTKQIEDLENKIKEIHKRLSSAEHDQEVWKKEQERLEVEKREMTEQCERLKLELSEAQQSALRQSDAAVEEETILPHSSSVAEVLRLQQALTDAENEIMRLRSLNQDISLAEDNQKLQMCVQTLEKEKSLLSQEKEELQVSLSKLSSEYEVIKSTASRDLDLFSQVHDLKHNLEAKEQELNQSIHENEILMAELEELDKQNQEATKHVILIKDQLSKQQSEGDSVIKKLKEELAGEKQRTHQLEDDKMNIIKELTVQKEKLTHSEQALSDLQLTKQKLEDKVEDLVDQLSKS
;
A
#
# COMPACT_ATOMS: atom_id res chain seq x y z
N MET A 1 -18.58 34.17 -87.58
CA MET A 1 -18.57 32.90 -86.83
C MET A 1 -19.37 33.11 -85.57
N SER A 2 -20.42 32.32 -85.43
CA SER A 2 -21.61 32.63 -84.64
C SER A 2 -21.53 32.12 -83.20
N SER A 3 -22.27 32.80 -82.32
CA SER A 3 -23.02 32.25 -81.18
C SER A 3 -22.25 31.68 -79.98
N TRP A 4 -22.04 32.51 -78.96
CA TRP A 4 -21.89 32.09 -77.55
C TRP A 4 -22.84 32.83 -76.58
N LEU A 5 -23.90 33.46 -77.10
CA LEU A 5 -25.00 34.02 -76.32
C LEU A 5 -26.22 33.11 -76.47
N GLY A 6 -26.39 32.18 -75.51
CA GLY A 6 -27.59 31.36 -75.42
C GLY A 6 -27.50 30.36 -74.28
N GLY A 7 -28.28 30.59 -73.21
CA GLY A 7 -28.55 29.53 -72.23
C GLY A 7 -28.72 29.91 -70.76
N LEU A 8 -29.27 31.07 -70.41
CA LEU A 8 -29.84 31.29 -69.06
C LEU A 8 -31.36 31.08 -69.14
N GLY A 9 -31.79 29.82 -69.15
CA GLY A 9 -33.20 29.50 -69.13
C GLY A 9 -33.46 28.00 -69.18
N SER A 10 -34.01 27.48 -68.08
CA SER A 10 -34.62 26.13 -67.91
C SER A 10 -33.69 25.05 -67.35
N GLY A 11 -33.95 24.67 -66.10
CA GLY A 11 -33.30 23.52 -65.45
C GLY A 11 -33.58 23.41 -63.96
N LEU A 12 -34.81 23.71 -63.52
CA LEU A 12 -35.25 23.45 -62.15
C LEU A 12 -35.62 21.96 -62.05
N GLY A 13 -34.68 21.11 -61.67
CA GLY A 13 -34.97 19.71 -61.34
C GLY A 13 -33.87 18.74 -61.76
N GLN A 14 -33.37 18.02 -60.77
CA GLN A 14 -32.44 16.88 -60.85
C GLN A 14 -30.94 17.20 -60.82
N SER A 15 -30.39 17.38 -59.61
CA SER A 15 -29.18 16.67 -59.17
C SER A 15 -28.88 17.07 -57.71
N LEU A 16 -29.52 16.38 -56.76
CA LEU A 16 -29.17 16.45 -55.35
C LEU A 16 -27.96 15.52 -55.14
N GLY A 17 -26.76 15.98 -55.52
CA GLY A 17 -25.59 15.10 -55.44
C GLY A 17 -24.26 15.65 -55.93
N GLN A 18 -24.09 16.94 -56.23
CA GLN A 18 -22.75 17.49 -56.49
C GLN A 18 -22.73 19.02 -56.48
N VAL A 19 -22.75 19.64 -55.29
CA VAL A 19 -22.51 21.09 -55.14
C VAL A 19 -21.44 21.34 -54.07
N GLY A 20 -20.24 20.80 -54.32
CA GLY A 20 -19.03 21.17 -53.57
C GLY A 20 -18.09 22.09 -54.36
N GLY A 21 -18.21 22.12 -55.70
CA GLY A 21 -17.26 22.83 -56.58
C GLY A 21 -17.69 24.23 -57.04
N SER A 22 -19.00 24.51 -57.10
CA SER A 22 -19.48 25.76 -57.72
C SER A 22 -19.54 26.97 -56.78
N LEU A 23 -19.52 26.78 -55.46
CA LEU A 23 -19.48 27.90 -54.51
C LEU A 23 -18.08 28.52 -54.40
N ALA A 24 -17.00 27.72 -54.53
CA ALA A 24 -15.63 28.23 -54.54
C ALA A 24 -15.35 29.12 -55.77
N SER A 25 -15.95 28.78 -56.93
CA SER A 25 -15.85 29.62 -58.14
C SER A 25 -16.62 30.93 -58.02
N LEU A 26 -17.77 30.94 -57.32
CA LEU A 26 -18.56 32.17 -57.15
C LEU A 26 -17.90 33.12 -56.14
N THR A 27 -17.36 32.60 -55.03
CA THR A 27 -16.63 33.40 -54.03
C THR A 27 -15.33 33.96 -54.60
N GLY A 28 -14.60 33.17 -55.41
CA GLY A 28 -13.40 33.63 -56.12
C GLY A 28 -13.70 34.69 -57.21
N GLN A 29 -14.82 34.56 -57.92
CA GLN A 29 -15.24 35.53 -58.94
C GLN A 29 -15.75 36.84 -58.33
N ILE A 30 -16.47 36.80 -57.20
CA ILE A 30 -16.88 38.01 -56.45
C ILE A 30 -15.65 38.72 -55.86
N SER A 31 -14.66 37.96 -55.37
CA SER A 31 -13.39 38.51 -54.86
C SER A 31 -12.55 39.17 -55.96
N ASN A 32 -12.49 38.57 -57.15
CA ASN A 32 -11.78 39.18 -58.29
C ASN A 32 -12.53 40.40 -58.85
N PHE A 33 -13.86 40.35 -58.92
CA PHE A 33 -14.68 41.48 -59.33
C PHE A 33 -14.55 42.69 -58.38
N THR A 34 -14.50 42.44 -57.08
CA THR A 34 -14.30 43.50 -56.07
C THR A 34 -12.88 44.08 -56.14
N LYS A 35 -11.89 43.26 -56.49
CA LYS A 35 -10.49 43.69 -56.65
C LYS A 35 -10.28 44.51 -57.93
N ASP A 36 -10.89 44.12 -59.04
CA ASP A 36 -10.80 44.84 -60.32
C ASP A 36 -11.55 46.18 -60.25
N MET A 37 -12.73 46.22 -59.62
CA MET A 37 -13.49 47.46 -59.39
C MET A 37 -12.79 48.44 -58.44
N LEU A 38 -11.93 47.97 -57.53
CA LEU A 38 -11.07 48.82 -56.68
C LEU A 38 -9.81 49.32 -57.41
N LEU A 39 -9.33 48.61 -58.43
CA LEU A 39 -8.22 49.06 -59.29
C LEU A 39 -8.68 50.03 -60.39
N GLU A 40 -9.92 49.87 -60.86
CA GLU A 40 -10.51 50.66 -61.95
C GLU A 40 -10.76 52.15 -61.58
N GLY A 41 -10.63 52.52 -60.31
CA GLY A 41 -10.63 53.93 -59.86
C GLY A 41 -9.33 54.70 -60.11
N THR A 42 -8.34 54.09 -60.75
CA THR A 42 -7.05 54.72 -61.10
C THR A 42 -7.13 55.34 -62.49
N GLU A 43 -7.95 56.39 -62.63
CA GLU A 43 -8.08 57.14 -63.89
C GLU A 43 -6.85 58.06 -64.10
N ASP A 44 -6.13 57.87 -65.21
CA ASP A 44 -5.03 58.72 -65.66
C ASP A 44 -5.56 60.12 -66.00
N VAL A 45 -5.33 61.10 -65.12
CA VAL A 45 -5.73 62.50 -65.34
C VAL A 45 -4.82 63.16 -66.40
N PRO A 46 -5.37 63.79 -67.45
CA PRO A 46 -4.58 64.45 -68.50
C PRO A 46 -3.77 65.63 -67.97
N ALA A 47 -2.59 65.80 -68.56
CA ALA A 47 -1.55 66.72 -68.17
C ALA A 47 -1.87 68.18 -68.54
N ASP A 48 -2.56 68.93 -67.69
CA ASP A 48 -2.65 70.41 -67.80
C ASP A 48 -3.02 71.08 -66.44
N PHE A 49 -2.12 71.09 -65.45
CA PHE A 49 -2.19 71.97 -64.24
C PHE A 49 -0.76 72.20 -63.66
N PRO A 50 -0.50 73.33 -62.95
CA PRO A 50 0.83 73.88 -62.75
C PRO A 50 1.72 73.04 -61.83
N ASN A 51 3.02 73.04 -62.13
CA ASN A 51 4.04 72.11 -61.61
C ASN A 51 4.15 71.96 -60.08
N SER A 52 3.64 72.90 -59.26
CA SER A 52 3.72 72.80 -57.79
C SER A 52 2.70 71.85 -57.17
N GLY A 53 1.53 71.65 -57.78
CA GLY A 53 0.50 70.73 -57.27
C GLY A 53 0.77 69.27 -57.60
N ARG A 54 1.56 69.00 -58.64
CA ARG A 54 1.91 67.65 -59.08
C ARG A 54 2.90 66.97 -58.13
N GLU A 55 3.93 67.69 -57.68
CA GLU A 55 4.93 67.18 -56.72
C GLU A 55 4.32 66.90 -55.33
N GLU A 56 3.43 67.76 -54.84
CA GLU A 56 2.72 67.55 -53.56
C GLU A 56 1.75 66.36 -53.65
N ASN A 57 1.05 66.20 -54.78
CA ASN A 57 0.16 65.06 -55.00
C ASN A 57 0.95 63.75 -55.16
N GLU A 58 2.10 63.77 -55.83
CA GLU A 58 3.00 62.61 -55.99
C GLU A 58 3.65 62.20 -54.66
N ALA A 59 4.05 63.17 -53.82
CA ALA A 59 4.52 62.92 -52.46
C ALA A 59 3.42 62.28 -51.59
N THR A 60 2.19 62.78 -51.67
CA THR A 60 1.03 62.25 -50.95
C THR A 60 0.71 60.82 -51.40
N HIS A 61 0.74 60.55 -52.71
CA HIS A 61 0.57 59.19 -53.24
C HIS A 61 1.70 58.24 -52.81
N SER A 62 2.94 58.71 -52.74
CA SER A 62 4.06 57.91 -52.26
C SER A 62 3.92 57.53 -50.78
N VAL A 63 3.45 58.45 -49.93
CA VAL A 63 3.15 58.21 -48.52
C VAL A 63 1.97 57.24 -48.35
N LEU A 64 0.88 57.42 -49.11
CA LEU A 64 -0.26 56.49 -49.07
C LEU A 64 0.10 55.08 -49.55
N ARG A 65 1.02 54.96 -50.51
CA ARG A 65 1.51 53.68 -51.01
C ARG A 65 2.41 52.98 -49.98
N SER A 66 3.32 53.70 -49.34
CA SER A 66 4.17 53.12 -48.29
C SER A 66 3.36 52.74 -47.05
N GLU A 67 2.33 53.51 -46.71
CA GLU A 67 1.41 53.20 -45.62
C GLU A 67 0.52 51.99 -45.95
N ASN A 68 0.06 51.85 -47.20
CA ASN A 68 -0.66 50.65 -47.64
C ASN A 68 0.22 49.39 -47.55
N GLU A 69 1.47 49.46 -48.00
CA GLU A 69 2.41 48.32 -47.87
C GLU A 69 2.70 47.99 -46.39
N ARG A 70 2.86 49.01 -45.54
CA ARG A 70 3.02 48.84 -44.10
C ARG A 70 1.80 48.16 -43.47
N LEU A 71 0.59 48.60 -43.82
CA LEU A 71 -0.66 48.02 -43.32
C LEU A 71 -0.84 46.59 -43.83
N LYS A 72 -0.53 46.32 -45.09
CA LYS A 72 -0.60 44.97 -45.67
C LYS A 72 0.32 44.00 -44.94
N LYS A 73 1.55 44.42 -44.63
CA LYS A 73 2.47 43.63 -43.80
C LYS A 73 1.96 43.43 -42.38
N LEU A 74 1.36 44.47 -41.78
CA LEU A 74 0.77 44.35 -40.45
C LEU A 74 -0.41 43.36 -40.43
N TYR A 75 -1.24 43.34 -41.48
CA TYR A 75 -2.33 42.39 -41.63
C TYR A 75 -1.82 40.95 -41.74
N THR A 76 -0.81 40.70 -42.56
CA THR A 76 -0.22 39.36 -42.67
C THR A 76 0.42 38.90 -41.37
N ASP A 77 1.18 39.77 -40.70
CA ASP A 77 1.82 39.45 -39.41
C ASP A 77 0.76 39.17 -38.32
N LEU A 78 -0.39 39.83 -38.38
CA LEU A 78 -1.48 39.63 -37.43
C LEU A 78 -2.26 38.34 -37.72
N GLU A 79 -2.48 38.01 -38.99
CA GLU A 79 -3.10 36.76 -39.44
C GLU A 79 -2.23 35.55 -39.05
N GLU A 80 -0.92 35.59 -39.32
CA GLU A 80 0.01 34.54 -38.89
C GLU A 80 0.04 34.36 -37.37
N LYS A 81 0.01 35.45 -36.60
CA LYS A 81 -0.07 35.37 -35.13
C LYS A 81 -1.39 34.78 -34.64
N HIS A 82 -2.49 35.09 -35.32
CA HIS A 82 -3.79 34.53 -34.99
C HIS A 82 -3.81 33.01 -35.24
N GLU A 83 -3.33 32.57 -36.41
CA GLU A 83 -3.21 31.14 -36.75
C GLU A 83 -2.29 30.40 -35.77
N ALA A 84 -1.15 30.98 -35.41
CA ALA A 84 -0.24 30.41 -34.43
C ALA A 84 -0.90 30.26 -33.04
N SER A 85 -1.68 31.25 -32.61
CA SER A 85 -2.42 31.20 -31.35
C SER A 85 -3.53 30.15 -31.39
N GLU A 86 -4.27 30.03 -32.49
CA GLU A 86 -5.28 28.97 -32.63
C GLU A 86 -4.66 27.57 -32.56
N LEU A 87 -3.52 27.35 -33.23
CA LEU A 87 -2.81 26.08 -33.20
C LEU A 87 -2.32 25.76 -31.78
N GLN A 88 -1.78 26.75 -31.07
CA GLN A 88 -1.35 26.59 -29.69
C GLN A 88 -2.52 26.21 -28.77
N ILE A 89 -3.65 26.92 -28.88
CA ILE A 89 -4.86 26.64 -28.08
C ILE A 89 -5.40 25.25 -28.42
N LYS A 90 -5.45 24.87 -29.70
CA LYS A 90 -5.87 23.52 -30.12
C LYS A 90 -4.95 22.45 -29.53
N GLN A 91 -3.63 22.62 -29.61
CA GLN A 91 -2.66 21.69 -29.05
C GLN A 91 -2.81 21.57 -27.53
N GLN A 92 -2.90 22.68 -26.80
CA GLN A 92 -3.11 22.69 -25.35
C GLN A 92 -4.43 22.02 -24.97
N SER A 93 -5.52 22.37 -25.65
CA SER A 93 -6.83 21.76 -25.39
C SER A 93 -6.85 20.26 -25.69
N SER A 94 -6.11 19.80 -26.70
CA SER A 94 -5.96 18.37 -27.01
C SER A 94 -5.20 17.67 -25.88
N SER A 95 -4.06 18.23 -25.44
CA SER A 95 -3.27 17.69 -24.33
C SER A 95 -4.08 17.58 -23.04
N TYR A 96 -4.85 18.61 -22.68
CA TYR A 96 -5.71 18.57 -21.49
C TYR A 96 -6.83 17.54 -21.61
N ARG A 97 -7.46 17.38 -22.79
CA ARG A 97 -8.45 16.32 -23.00
C ARG A 97 -7.84 14.93 -22.84
N SER A 98 -6.65 14.70 -23.39
CA SER A 98 -5.95 13.42 -23.25
C SER A 98 -5.57 13.11 -21.80
N GLN A 99 -5.06 14.10 -21.05
CA GLN A 99 -4.76 13.94 -19.62
C GLN A 99 -6.02 13.65 -18.80
N LEU A 100 -7.12 14.36 -19.09
CA LEU A 100 -8.40 14.12 -18.42
C LEU A 100 -8.89 12.70 -18.68
N GLN A 101 -8.85 12.24 -19.93
CA GLN A 101 -9.25 10.88 -20.29
C GLN A 101 -8.39 9.83 -19.58
N GLN A 102 -7.07 10.02 -19.56
CA GLN A 102 -6.15 9.12 -18.84
C GLN A 102 -6.50 9.04 -17.34
N LYS A 103 -6.81 10.18 -16.72
CA LYS A 103 -7.21 10.22 -15.31
C LYS A 103 -8.57 9.57 -15.06
N GLU A 104 -9.50 9.69 -15.99
CA GLU A 104 -10.80 9.03 -15.90
C GLU A 104 -10.67 7.50 -16.03
N GLU A 105 -9.79 7.01 -16.91
CA GLU A 105 -9.44 5.60 -17.04
C GLU A 105 -8.74 5.07 -15.76
N GLU A 106 -7.80 5.82 -15.19
CA GLU A 106 -7.15 5.49 -13.91
C GLU A 106 -8.17 5.39 -12.76
N ILE A 107 -9.09 6.37 -12.67
CA ILE A 107 -10.17 6.35 -11.68
C ILE A 107 -11.07 5.12 -11.87
N ASN A 108 -11.38 4.74 -13.11
CA ASN A 108 -12.19 3.56 -13.39
C ASN A 108 -11.47 2.27 -12.96
N HIS A 109 -10.18 2.13 -13.27
CA HIS A 109 -9.40 0.98 -12.80
C HIS A 109 -9.30 0.91 -11.28
N LEU A 110 -9.13 2.06 -10.61
CA LEU A 110 -9.12 2.11 -9.15
C LEU A 110 -10.49 1.74 -8.55
N LYS A 111 -11.60 2.18 -9.17
CA LYS A 111 -12.95 1.78 -8.76
C LYS A 111 -13.21 0.29 -8.99
N GLU A 112 -12.77 -0.28 -10.11
CA GLU A 112 -12.86 -1.71 -10.39
C GLU A 112 -12.08 -2.53 -9.36
N ARG A 113 -10.85 -2.08 -9.03
CA ARG A 113 -10.04 -2.71 -7.98
C ARG A 113 -10.70 -2.60 -6.60
N GLN A 114 -11.29 -1.45 -6.28
CA GLN A 114 -12.03 -1.26 -5.04
C GLN A 114 -13.24 -2.20 -4.95
N LEU A 115 -14.00 -2.34 -6.04
CA LEU A 115 -15.14 -3.26 -6.14
C LEU A 115 -14.69 -4.73 -5.99
N ALA A 116 -13.61 -5.12 -6.66
CA ALA A 116 -13.05 -6.46 -6.56
C ALA A 116 -12.60 -6.80 -5.13
N LEU A 117 -11.93 -5.86 -4.46
CA LEU A 117 -11.54 -6.01 -3.06
C LEU A 117 -12.76 -6.10 -2.14
N GLN A 118 -13.80 -5.31 -2.39
CA GLN A 118 -15.03 -5.36 -1.60
C GLN A 118 -15.77 -6.69 -1.75
N ASP A 119 -15.82 -7.24 -2.96
CA ASP A 119 -16.40 -8.57 -3.24
C ASP A 119 -15.60 -9.68 -2.54
N GLU A 120 -14.26 -9.59 -2.58
CA GLU A 120 -13.39 -10.54 -1.89
C GLU A 120 -13.62 -10.53 -0.37
N LEU A 121 -13.86 -9.37 0.23
CA LEU A 121 -14.19 -9.31 1.66
C LEU A 121 -15.57 -9.84 1.99
N LEU A 122 -16.57 -9.59 1.16
CA LEU A 122 -17.89 -10.19 1.33
C LEU A 122 -17.80 -11.72 1.24
N ARG A 123 -16.96 -12.24 0.35
CA ARG A 123 -16.69 -13.68 0.20
C ARG A 123 -15.98 -14.25 1.43
N LEU A 124 -14.97 -13.54 1.96
CA LEU A 124 -14.25 -13.93 3.18
C LEU A 124 -15.16 -13.88 4.42
N GLN A 125 -16.01 -12.86 4.54
CA GLN A 125 -17.01 -12.76 5.62
C GLN A 125 -18.03 -13.89 5.55
N SER A 126 -18.49 -14.25 4.35
CA SER A 126 -19.41 -15.37 4.14
C SER A 126 -18.75 -16.72 4.47
N ALA A 127 -17.47 -16.90 4.12
CA ALA A 127 -16.69 -18.09 4.47
C ALA A 127 -16.48 -18.21 6.00
N ALA A 128 -16.22 -17.09 6.68
CA ALA A 128 -16.08 -17.06 8.13
C ALA A 128 -17.39 -17.37 8.87
N GLN A 129 -18.55 -16.92 8.35
CA GLN A 129 -19.87 -17.23 8.90
C GLN A 129 -20.29 -18.70 8.64
N SER A 130 -19.90 -19.27 7.51
CA SER A 130 -20.11 -20.69 7.20
C SER A 130 -19.35 -21.61 8.17
N ALA A 131 -18.14 -21.23 8.58
CA ALA A 131 -17.34 -21.98 9.55
C ALA A 131 -17.92 -22.00 10.98
N HIS A 132 -18.83 -21.08 11.32
CA HIS A 132 -19.45 -20.98 12.65
C HIS A 132 -20.79 -21.74 12.78
N SER A 133 -21.29 -22.40 11.72
CA SER A 133 -22.55 -23.16 11.76
C SER A 133 -22.40 -24.63 12.21
N GLY A 134 -21.31 -24.95 12.92
CA GLY A 134 -20.97 -26.28 13.41
C GLY A 134 -21.04 -26.47 14.93
N SER A 135 -21.92 -25.78 15.66
CA SER A 135 -22.29 -26.18 17.03
C SER A 135 -23.53 -25.41 17.49
N GLY A 136 -24.60 -26.12 17.82
CA GLY A 136 -25.84 -25.54 18.29
C GLY A 136 -25.78 -25.15 19.76
N SER A 137 -26.10 -23.89 20.08
CA SER A 137 -27.00 -23.48 21.17
C SER A 137 -27.26 -21.97 21.10
N ALA A 138 -28.49 -21.53 21.35
CA ALA A 138 -28.94 -20.13 21.32
C ALA A 138 -29.09 -19.57 22.77
N PRO A 139 -29.50 -18.30 22.98
CA PRO A 139 -28.91 -17.04 22.50
C PRO A 139 -28.67 -16.04 23.65
N ALA A 140 -27.72 -15.10 23.50
CA ALA A 140 -27.81 -13.70 23.97
C ALA A 140 -26.44 -13.01 23.97
N ALA A 141 -26.31 -11.95 23.16
CA ALA A 141 -25.87 -10.61 23.58
C ALA A 141 -25.47 -9.81 22.33
N SER A 142 -26.24 -8.76 22.05
CA SER A 142 -25.93 -7.74 21.07
C SER A 142 -24.73 -6.91 21.51
N ALA A 143 -23.68 -6.85 20.69
CA ALA A 143 -22.90 -5.63 20.44
C ALA A 143 -21.97 -5.90 19.25
N SER A 144 -22.15 -5.08 18.21
CA SER A 144 -21.55 -5.20 16.88
C SER A 144 -20.02 -5.14 16.89
N SER A 145 -19.41 -6.06 16.14
CA SER A 145 -17.99 -6.10 15.82
C SER A 145 -17.65 -5.11 14.71
N SER A 146 -16.84 -4.09 15.01
CA SER A 146 -16.15 -3.27 14.02
C SER A 146 -14.83 -3.95 13.63
N PHE A 147 -14.86 -4.82 12.62
CA PHE A 147 -13.66 -5.36 11.99
C PHE A 147 -13.28 -4.45 10.81
N SER A 148 -12.42 -3.46 11.05
CA SER A 148 -11.69 -2.81 9.95
C SER A 148 -10.47 -3.67 9.60
N TYR A 149 -10.17 -3.69 8.31
CA TYR A 149 -9.19 -4.53 7.67
C TYR A 149 -7.78 -4.33 8.27
N GLY A 150 -7.19 -5.42 8.76
CA GLY A 150 -5.75 -5.56 8.88
C GLY A 150 -5.27 -6.59 7.87
N VAL A 151 -5.11 -6.20 6.60
CA VAL A 151 -4.39 -7.01 5.62
C VAL A 151 -2.97 -6.47 5.54
N SER A 152 -2.03 -7.34 5.89
CA SER A 152 -0.60 -7.10 5.88
C SER A 152 -0.11 -6.57 4.54
N HIS A 153 0.47 -5.37 4.55
CA HIS A 153 1.50 -5.00 3.59
C HIS A 153 2.88 -5.34 4.17
N ARG A 154 3.23 -6.63 4.12
CA ARG A 154 4.64 -7.03 4.03
C ARG A 154 5.09 -6.88 2.56
N VAL A 155 5.17 -5.66 2.02
CA VAL A 155 6.03 -5.31 0.88
C VAL A 155 6.14 -3.79 0.83
N SER A 156 7.03 -3.18 1.61
CA SER A 156 7.75 -1.96 1.22
C SER A 156 8.78 -1.65 2.32
N ALA A 157 9.86 -2.43 2.37
CA ALA A 157 10.96 -2.22 3.30
C ALA A 157 12.03 -1.28 2.71
N PHE A 158 11.69 -0.38 1.78
CA PHE A 158 12.68 0.54 1.21
C PHE A 158 12.10 1.94 1.01
N HIS A 159 12.57 2.81 1.88
CA HIS A 159 12.66 4.27 1.79
C HIS A 159 11.35 5.05 1.89
N GLU A 160 11.02 5.35 3.14
CA GLU A 160 10.23 6.51 3.53
C GLU A 160 11.11 7.23 4.56
N ASP A 161 11.60 8.42 4.20
CA ASP A 161 12.33 9.36 5.07
C ASP A 161 13.80 9.10 5.47
N ASP A 162 14.68 8.74 4.53
CA ASP A 162 16.08 9.16 4.66
C ASP A 162 16.26 10.37 3.74
N MET A 163 16.55 11.55 4.31
CA MET A 163 16.92 12.74 3.52
C MET A 163 18.13 12.34 2.68
N ASP A 164 17.91 12.10 1.38
CA ASP A 164 18.90 11.51 0.51
C ASP A 164 20.20 12.32 0.61
N PHE A 165 21.35 11.64 0.64
CA PHE A 165 22.66 12.31 0.60
C PHE A 165 22.76 13.34 -0.55
N GLY A 166 21.93 13.18 -1.60
CA GLY A 166 21.73 14.16 -2.66
C GLY A 166 21.24 15.52 -2.17
N ASP A 167 20.24 15.59 -1.29
CA ASP A 167 19.66 16.84 -0.78
C ASP A 167 20.65 17.61 0.12
N VAL A 168 21.41 16.86 0.93
CA VAL A 168 22.49 17.41 1.75
C VAL A 168 23.61 17.98 0.85
N ILE A 169 23.96 17.27 -0.22
CA ILE A 169 24.97 17.74 -1.18
C ILE A 169 24.47 18.95 -1.97
N SER A 170 23.20 18.97 -2.41
CA SER A 170 22.58 20.09 -3.13
C SER A 170 22.47 21.34 -2.27
N SER A 171 22.07 21.21 -1.01
CA SER A 171 22.06 22.36 -0.08
C SER A 171 23.46 22.89 0.19
N GLN A 172 24.46 22.01 0.31
CA GLN A 172 25.85 22.40 0.49
C GLN A 172 26.45 23.08 -0.76
N GLN A 173 26.07 22.64 -1.97
CA GLN A 173 26.45 23.29 -3.21
C GLN A 173 25.85 24.69 -3.33
N GLU A 174 24.59 24.86 -2.93
CA GLU A 174 23.92 26.17 -2.97
C GLU A 174 24.54 27.14 -1.95
N ILE A 175 24.87 26.67 -0.75
CA ILE A 175 25.61 27.46 0.25
C ILE A 175 26.95 27.93 -0.32
N ASN A 176 27.68 27.05 -1.01
CA ASN A 176 28.96 27.41 -1.63
C ASN A 176 28.79 28.42 -2.77
N ARG A 177 27.74 28.28 -3.59
CA ARG A 177 27.39 29.25 -4.64
C ARG A 177 27.10 30.63 -4.04
N LEU A 178 26.24 30.70 -3.02
CA LEU A 178 25.89 31.95 -2.34
C LEU A 178 27.10 32.59 -1.66
N SER A 179 27.98 31.79 -1.03
CA SER A 179 29.21 32.28 -0.41
C SER A 179 30.18 32.91 -1.43
N ASN A 180 30.30 32.30 -2.61
CA ASN A 180 31.07 32.87 -3.72
C ASN A 180 30.45 34.16 -4.25
N GLU A 181 29.12 34.23 -4.34
CA GLU A 181 28.42 35.43 -4.77
C GLU A 181 28.58 36.58 -3.78
N VAL A 182 28.51 36.30 -2.47
CA VAL A 182 28.81 37.29 -1.43
C VAL A 182 30.25 37.79 -1.57
N SER A 183 31.22 36.90 -1.74
CA SER A 183 32.63 37.28 -1.94
C SER A 183 32.83 38.13 -3.19
N ARG A 184 32.12 37.81 -4.28
CA ARG A 184 32.12 38.58 -5.53
C ARG A 184 31.55 39.98 -5.30
N LEU A 185 30.39 40.09 -4.64
CA LEU A 185 29.74 41.36 -4.32
C LEU A 185 30.58 42.23 -3.37
N GLU A 186 31.25 41.63 -2.40
CA GLU A 186 32.20 42.31 -1.52
C GLU A 186 33.38 42.89 -2.32
N SER A 187 33.91 42.14 -3.28
CA SER A 187 34.96 42.63 -4.18
C SER A 187 34.48 43.79 -5.07
N GLU A 188 33.23 43.72 -5.57
CA GLU A 188 32.63 44.80 -6.36
C GLU A 188 32.39 46.05 -5.50
N LEU A 189 31.91 45.92 -4.27
CA LEU A 189 31.80 47.04 -3.33
C LEU A 189 33.16 47.67 -3.03
N GLY A 190 34.21 46.86 -2.88
CA GLY A 190 35.59 47.32 -2.75
C GLY A 190 36.07 48.10 -3.98
N HIS A 191 35.77 47.58 -5.18
CA HIS A 191 36.10 48.21 -6.45
C HIS A 191 35.36 49.54 -6.66
N TRP A 192 34.05 49.58 -6.43
CA TRP A 192 33.24 50.80 -6.52
C TRP A 192 33.66 51.85 -5.48
N ARG A 193 34.07 51.43 -4.27
CA ARG A 193 34.66 52.31 -3.27
C ARG A 193 35.98 52.92 -3.76
N HIS A 194 36.83 52.12 -4.40
CA HIS A 194 38.07 52.59 -5.01
C HIS A 194 37.83 53.59 -6.14
N ILE A 195 36.88 53.31 -7.04
CA ILE A 195 36.47 54.22 -8.13
C ILE A 195 35.93 55.54 -7.58
N ALA A 196 35.13 55.48 -6.52
CA ALA A 196 34.61 56.68 -5.87
C ALA A 196 35.73 57.52 -5.24
N GLN A 197 36.77 56.89 -4.68
CA GLN A 197 37.94 57.58 -4.13
C GLN A 197 38.88 58.12 -5.22
N THR A 198 39.09 57.41 -6.33
CA THR A 198 39.93 57.90 -7.44
C THR A 198 39.28 59.05 -8.20
N LYS A 199 37.95 59.13 -8.29
CA LYS A 199 37.24 60.30 -8.84
C LYS A 199 37.46 61.61 -8.06
N VAL A 200 37.92 61.54 -6.81
CA VAL A 200 38.28 62.74 -6.01
C VAL A 200 39.67 63.28 -6.39
N GLN A 201 40.52 62.48 -7.04
CA GLN A 201 41.85 62.86 -7.55
C GLN A 201 41.89 62.75 -9.07
N GLY A 202 41.43 63.80 -9.76
CA GLY A 202 41.21 63.81 -11.20
C GLY A 202 42.39 63.35 -12.06
N ALA A 203 42.18 62.26 -12.83
CA ALA A 203 43.04 61.83 -13.92
C ALA A 203 42.16 61.25 -15.07
N GLN A 204 41.98 62.05 -16.13
CA GLN A 204 41.08 61.78 -17.27
C GLN A 204 41.54 60.64 -18.21
N SER A 205 42.66 59.97 -17.96
CA SER A 205 43.11 58.80 -18.74
C SER A 205 42.65 57.46 -18.17
N SER A 206 42.24 57.41 -16.90
CA SER A 206 41.70 56.19 -16.26
C SER A 206 40.32 55.83 -16.82
N ASP A 207 39.47 56.85 -16.98
CA ASP A 207 38.06 56.70 -17.38
C ASP A 207 37.91 56.01 -18.76
N GLN A 208 38.72 56.34 -19.76
CA GLN A 208 38.65 55.71 -21.09
C GLN A 208 39.05 54.22 -21.05
N THR A 209 40.06 53.88 -20.26
CA THR A 209 40.57 52.51 -20.11
C THR A 209 39.57 51.64 -19.34
N GLU A 210 38.89 52.22 -18.35
CA GLU A 210 37.81 51.59 -17.59
C GLU A 210 36.55 51.39 -18.44
N ILE A 211 36.19 52.36 -19.28
CA ILE A 211 35.08 52.22 -20.25
C ILE A 211 35.36 51.05 -21.21
N CYS A 212 36.59 50.92 -21.73
CA CYS A 212 36.97 49.79 -22.58
C CYS A 212 36.90 48.44 -21.84
N LYS A 213 37.30 48.39 -20.56
CA LYS A 213 37.19 47.18 -19.73
C LYS A 213 35.73 46.80 -19.49
N LEU A 214 34.88 47.75 -19.13
CA LEU A 214 33.45 47.53 -18.92
C LEU A 214 32.75 47.10 -20.21
N GLN A 215 33.12 47.67 -21.36
CA GLN A 215 32.60 47.22 -22.66
C GLN A 215 32.99 45.78 -22.97
N ASN A 216 34.21 45.36 -22.66
CA ASN A 216 34.64 43.97 -22.83
C ASN A 216 33.89 43.03 -21.89
N ILE A 217 33.72 43.40 -20.61
CA ILE A 217 32.94 42.62 -19.64
C ILE A 217 31.48 42.50 -20.09
N ILE A 218 30.86 43.58 -20.57
CA ILE A 218 29.48 43.54 -21.09
C ILE A 218 29.38 42.62 -22.31
N LYS A 219 30.39 42.63 -23.19
CA LYS A 219 30.41 41.76 -24.36
C LYS A 219 30.55 40.28 -23.95
N GLU A 220 31.43 39.99 -22.99
CA GLU A 220 31.63 38.66 -22.44
C GLU A 220 30.39 38.15 -21.70
N LEU A 221 29.75 38.98 -20.87
CA LEU A 221 28.48 38.65 -20.20
C LEU A 221 27.34 38.37 -21.18
N LYS A 222 27.26 39.12 -22.29
CA LYS A 222 26.27 38.86 -23.35
C LYS A 222 26.53 37.53 -24.05
N GLN A 223 27.79 37.22 -24.33
CA GLN A 223 28.19 35.96 -24.97
C GLN A 223 27.98 34.77 -24.03
N ASN A 224 28.33 34.89 -22.74
CA ASN A 224 28.08 33.85 -21.75
C ASN A 224 26.58 33.62 -21.59
N ARG A 225 25.78 34.68 -21.51
CA ARG A 225 24.32 34.54 -21.43
C ARG A 225 23.72 33.89 -22.68
N SER A 226 24.24 34.14 -23.88
CA SER A 226 23.76 33.43 -25.07
C SER A 226 24.16 31.96 -25.05
N GLN A 227 25.40 31.65 -24.62
CA GLN A 227 25.86 30.27 -24.50
C GLN A 227 25.04 29.49 -23.46
N ASP A 228 24.77 30.07 -22.29
CA ASP A 228 23.95 29.46 -21.25
C ASP A 228 22.51 29.18 -21.74
N LEU A 229 21.95 30.10 -22.55
CA LEU A 229 20.63 29.88 -23.15
C LEU A 229 20.66 28.71 -24.15
N ASP A 230 21.69 28.63 -24.98
CA ASP A 230 21.86 27.53 -25.94
C ASP A 230 22.07 26.18 -25.22
N ASP A 231 22.87 26.16 -24.15
CA ASP A 231 23.14 24.97 -23.34
C ASP A 231 21.87 24.50 -22.61
N HIS A 232 21.11 25.40 -21.99
CA HIS A 232 19.83 25.05 -21.37
C HIS A 232 18.81 24.57 -22.40
N GLN A 233 18.76 25.17 -23.59
CA GLN A 233 17.89 24.71 -24.67
C GLN A 233 18.26 23.29 -25.10
N HIS A 234 19.58 22.99 -25.16
CA HIS A 234 20.09 21.65 -25.47
C HIS A 234 19.74 20.64 -24.36
N GLU A 235 19.94 20.99 -23.09
CA GLU A 235 19.59 20.16 -21.94
C GLU A 235 18.08 19.87 -21.88
N LEU A 236 17.24 20.88 -22.08
CA LEU A 236 15.79 20.73 -22.16
C LEU A 236 15.40 19.78 -23.30
N SER A 237 16.03 19.89 -24.46
CA SER A 237 15.79 19.01 -25.60
C SER A 237 16.25 17.57 -25.30
N ALA A 238 17.39 17.40 -24.63
CA ALA A 238 17.90 16.09 -24.22
C ALA A 238 16.99 15.43 -23.17
N LEU A 239 16.51 16.19 -22.19
CA LEU A 239 15.55 15.73 -21.18
C LEU A 239 14.21 15.34 -21.79
N GLN A 240 13.68 16.16 -22.70
CA GLN A 240 12.45 15.84 -23.44
C GLN A 240 12.61 14.55 -24.25
N ASN A 241 13.73 14.39 -24.95
CA ASN A 241 14.03 13.16 -25.69
C ASN A 241 14.16 11.94 -24.77
N ALA A 242 14.84 12.06 -23.64
CA ALA A 242 14.97 10.98 -22.66
C ALA A 242 13.61 10.58 -22.06
N HIS A 243 12.76 11.56 -21.76
CA HIS A 243 11.40 11.32 -21.29
C HIS A 243 10.55 10.62 -22.35
N GLN A 244 10.60 11.10 -23.59
CA GLN A 244 9.90 10.46 -24.72
C GLN A 244 10.36 9.02 -24.91
N GLN A 245 11.67 8.76 -24.82
CA GLN A 245 12.23 7.43 -24.92
C GLN A 245 11.75 6.51 -23.79
N LYS A 246 11.74 6.99 -22.54
CA LYS A 246 11.22 6.23 -21.39
C LYS A 246 9.73 5.90 -21.56
N LEU A 247 8.91 6.83 -22.02
CA LEU A 247 7.49 6.57 -22.30
C LEU A 247 7.31 5.51 -23.39
N THR A 248 8.08 5.59 -24.47
CA THR A 248 8.03 4.56 -25.53
C THR A 248 8.47 3.20 -25.03
N GLU A 249 9.47 3.15 -24.14
CA GLU A 249 9.99 1.91 -23.57
C GLU A 249 9.01 1.28 -22.57
N ILE A 250 8.37 2.06 -21.71
CA ILE A 250 7.32 1.58 -20.80
C ILE A 250 6.13 1.04 -21.62
N SER A 251 5.70 1.79 -22.64
CA SER A 251 4.60 1.36 -23.51
C SER A 251 4.93 0.08 -24.28
N ARG A 252 6.19 -0.08 -24.72
CA ARG A 252 6.69 -1.30 -25.36
C ARG A 252 6.67 -2.47 -24.38
N ARG A 253 7.19 -2.29 -23.17
CA ARG A 253 7.21 -3.32 -22.12
C ARG A 253 5.81 -3.80 -21.75
N HIS A 254 4.87 -2.88 -21.52
CA HIS A 254 3.49 -3.26 -21.22
C HIS A 254 2.85 -4.04 -22.36
N ARG A 255 3.15 -3.71 -23.62
CA ARG A 255 2.66 -4.47 -24.78
C ARG A 255 3.25 -5.88 -24.82
N GLU A 256 4.53 -6.02 -24.48
CA GLU A 256 5.20 -7.33 -24.41
C GLU A 256 4.64 -8.16 -23.25
N GLU A 257 4.48 -7.59 -22.06
CA GLU A 257 3.86 -8.27 -20.92
C GLU A 257 2.42 -8.71 -21.23
N LEU A 258 1.63 -7.87 -21.90
CA LEU A 258 0.29 -8.24 -22.37
C LEU A 258 0.35 -9.39 -23.38
N SER A 259 1.31 -9.36 -24.32
CA SER A 259 1.52 -10.46 -25.28
C SER A 259 1.92 -11.76 -24.57
N ASP A 260 2.77 -11.71 -23.55
CA ASP A 260 3.18 -12.87 -22.77
C ASP A 260 1.99 -13.45 -21.97
N TYR A 261 1.15 -12.58 -21.41
CA TYR A 261 -0.09 -13.01 -20.75
C TYR A 261 -1.09 -13.62 -21.75
N GLU A 262 -1.24 -13.03 -22.93
CA GLU A 262 -2.06 -13.57 -24.01
C GLU A 262 -1.57 -14.96 -24.45
N GLU A 263 -0.27 -15.13 -24.68
CA GLU A 263 0.33 -16.44 -25.01
C GLU A 263 0.08 -17.45 -23.88
N ARG A 264 0.26 -17.05 -22.62
CA ARG A 264 0.01 -17.94 -21.49
C ARG A 264 -1.46 -18.33 -21.34
N ILE A 265 -2.38 -17.41 -21.64
CA ILE A 265 -3.82 -17.70 -21.69
C ILE A 265 -4.09 -18.68 -22.82
N GLU A 266 -3.54 -18.46 -24.02
CA GLU A 266 -3.68 -19.37 -25.16
C GLU A 266 -3.13 -20.78 -24.84
N GLU A 267 -1.98 -20.88 -24.16
CA GLU A 267 -1.45 -22.15 -23.66
C GLU A 267 -2.41 -22.85 -22.68
N LEU A 268 -2.98 -22.11 -21.73
CA LEU A 268 -3.94 -22.64 -20.76
C LEU A 268 -5.25 -23.05 -21.43
N GLU A 269 -5.73 -22.29 -22.41
CA GLU A 269 -6.89 -22.63 -23.23
C GLU A 269 -6.63 -23.87 -24.08
N ASN A 270 -5.44 -24.00 -24.67
CA ASN A 270 -5.01 -25.19 -25.40
C ASN A 270 -4.94 -26.42 -24.48
N LEU A 271 -4.44 -26.28 -23.25
CA LEU A 271 -4.45 -27.35 -22.25
C LEU A 271 -5.87 -27.73 -21.82
N LEU A 272 -6.78 -26.75 -21.67
CA LEU A 272 -8.19 -26.99 -21.39
C LEU A 272 -8.90 -27.68 -22.55
N GLN A 273 -8.58 -27.30 -23.80
CA GLN A 273 -9.14 -27.94 -25.00
C GLN A 273 -8.56 -29.34 -25.25
N GLN A 274 -7.28 -29.56 -24.98
CA GLN A 274 -6.69 -30.91 -24.98
C GLN A 274 -7.28 -31.78 -23.85
N GLY A 275 -7.51 -31.20 -22.68
CA GLY A 275 -8.25 -31.81 -21.59
C GLY A 275 -9.69 -32.15 -22.01
N GLY A 276 -10.35 -31.31 -22.79
CA GLY A 276 -11.71 -31.57 -23.30
C GLY A 276 -11.79 -32.65 -24.38
N SER A 277 -10.72 -32.89 -25.14
CA SER A 277 -10.72 -33.82 -26.28
C SER A 277 -10.42 -35.28 -25.92
N GLY A 278 -9.94 -35.55 -24.69
CA GLY A 278 -9.66 -36.90 -24.17
C GLY A 278 -10.67 -37.46 -23.15
N VAL A 279 -11.69 -36.69 -22.78
CA VAL A 279 -12.47 -36.90 -21.53
C VAL A 279 -13.79 -37.65 -21.70
N THR A 280 -14.16 -38.11 -22.89
CA THR A 280 -15.44 -38.85 -23.02
C THR A 280 -15.34 -40.35 -22.75
N VAL A 281 -14.15 -40.97 -22.76
CA VAL A 281 -14.03 -42.44 -22.57
C VAL A 281 -13.13 -42.83 -21.40
N THR A 282 -12.12 -42.02 -21.04
CA THR A 282 -11.17 -42.36 -19.96
C THR A 282 -11.65 -41.90 -18.58
N ASP A 283 -12.35 -40.77 -18.49
CA ASP A 283 -12.77 -40.20 -17.21
C ASP A 283 -13.94 -40.95 -16.56
N HIS A 284 -14.83 -41.56 -17.33
CA HIS A 284 -15.95 -42.31 -16.74
C HIS A 284 -15.47 -43.57 -16.00
N SER A 285 -14.43 -44.24 -16.50
CA SER A 285 -13.82 -45.40 -15.82
C SER A 285 -13.11 -44.97 -14.54
N LYS A 286 -12.37 -43.87 -14.57
CA LYS A 286 -11.61 -43.38 -13.41
C LYS A 286 -12.52 -42.79 -12.34
N VAL A 287 -13.59 -42.11 -12.73
CA VAL A 287 -14.65 -41.64 -11.83
C VAL A 287 -15.39 -42.83 -11.20
N TYR A 288 -15.70 -43.88 -11.97
CA TYR A 288 -16.30 -45.10 -11.43
C TYR A 288 -15.38 -45.83 -10.45
N GLU A 289 -14.08 -45.92 -10.75
CA GLU A 289 -13.06 -46.49 -9.84
C GLU A 289 -12.89 -45.67 -8.56
N MET A 290 -12.87 -44.34 -8.66
CA MET A 290 -12.83 -43.45 -7.50
C MET A 290 -14.11 -43.56 -6.66
N GLN A 291 -15.27 -43.65 -7.31
CA GLN A 291 -16.55 -43.84 -6.63
C GLN A 291 -16.62 -45.18 -5.91
N ASN A 292 -16.09 -46.25 -6.52
CA ASN A 292 -15.98 -47.57 -5.90
C ASN A 292 -14.99 -47.57 -4.72
N THR A 293 -13.87 -46.85 -4.85
CA THR A 293 -12.89 -46.67 -3.77
C THR A 293 -13.51 -45.91 -2.59
N ILE A 294 -14.27 -44.84 -2.86
CA ILE A 294 -15.00 -44.09 -1.83
C ILE A 294 -16.00 -44.99 -1.13
N GLN A 295 -16.73 -45.83 -1.86
CA GLN A 295 -17.71 -46.76 -1.29
C GLN A 295 -17.05 -47.83 -0.39
N ILE A 296 -15.90 -48.37 -0.81
CA ILE A 296 -15.11 -49.32 -0.02
C ILE A 296 -14.61 -48.64 1.27
N LEU A 297 -14.05 -47.43 1.17
CA LEU A 297 -13.57 -46.67 2.33
C LEU A 297 -14.70 -46.31 3.30
N GLN A 298 -15.90 -46.02 2.79
CA GLN A 298 -17.07 -45.80 3.63
C GLN A 298 -17.48 -47.07 4.37
N MET A 299 -17.45 -48.23 3.72
CA MET A 299 -17.77 -49.51 4.35
C MET A 299 -16.71 -49.93 5.38
N GLU A 300 -15.43 -49.73 5.07
CA GLU A 300 -14.32 -49.95 6.00
C GLU A 300 -14.39 -49.01 7.21
N LYS A 301 -14.76 -47.74 7.01
CA LYS A 301 -15.01 -46.80 8.11
C LYS A 301 -16.13 -47.32 9.02
N VAL A 302 -17.23 -47.81 8.47
CA VAL A 302 -18.35 -48.36 9.26
C VAL A 302 -17.91 -49.60 10.04
N GLU A 303 -17.17 -50.52 9.42
CA GLU A 303 -16.65 -51.70 10.09
C GLU A 303 -15.64 -51.33 11.19
N SER A 304 -14.76 -50.36 10.94
CA SER A 304 -13.82 -49.83 11.92
C SER A 304 -14.55 -49.18 13.10
N THR A 305 -15.62 -48.41 12.88
CA THR A 305 -16.42 -47.85 13.97
C THR A 305 -17.08 -48.93 14.82
N LYS A 306 -17.55 -50.01 14.19
CA LYS A 306 -18.12 -51.17 14.91
C LYS A 306 -17.07 -51.91 15.73
N GLN A 307 -15.87 -52.09 15.18
CA GLN A 307 -14.75 -52.70 15.92
C GLN A 307 -14.32 -51.86 17.12
N ILE A 308 -14.32 -50.52 16.99
CA ILE A 308 -14.05 -49.61 18.10
C ILE A 308 -15.12 -49.76 19.19
N GLU A 309 -16.41 -49.79 18.83
CA GLU A 309 -17.51 -50.01 19.78
C GLU A 309 -17.39 -51.37 20.50
N ASP A 310 -17.04 -52.44 19.79
CA ASP A 310 -16.82 -53.76 20.39
C ASP A 310 -15.63 -53.78 21.37
N LEU A 311 -14.54 -53.06 21.04
CA LEU A 311 -13.40 -52.89 21.94
C LEU A 311 -13.76 -52.07 23.18
N GLU A 312 -14.53 -50.99 23.03
CA GLU A 312 -15.03 -50.21 24.17
C GLU A 312 -15.91 -51.06 25.09
N ASN A 313 -16.77 -51.90 24.53
CA ASN A 313 -17.60 -52.81 25.30
C ASN A 313 -16.77 -53.86 26.05
N LYS A 314 -15.72 -54.41 25.42
CA LYS A 314 -14.75 -55.30 26.10
C LYS A 314 -14.00 -54.58 27.23
N ILE A 315 -13.59 -53.33 27.01
CA ILE A 315 -12.92 -52.52 28.05
C ILE A 315 -13.88 -52.31 29.24
N LYS A 316 -15.15 -51.98 28.99
CA LYS A 316 -16.17 -51.84 30.05
C LYS A 316 -16.37 -53.14 30.82
N GLU A 317 -16.42 -54.28 30.13
CA GLU A 317 -16.54 -55.60 30.76
C GLU A 317 -15.32 -55.92 31.64
N ILE A 318 -14.11 -55.72 31.12
CA ILE A 318 -12.86 -55.91 31.87
C ILE A 318 -12.83 -55.01 33.10
N HIS A 319 -13.21 -53.74 32.96
CA HIS A 319 -13.25 -52.80 34.07
C HIS A 319 -14.22 -53.26 35.17
N LYS A 320 -15.42 -53.72 34.79
CA LYS A 320 -16.39 -54.29 35.75
C LYS A 320 -15.83 -55.53 36.47
N ARG A 321 -15.13 -56.42 35.75
CA ARG A 321 -14.47 -57.59 36.34
C ARG A 321 -13.34 -57.19 37.28
N LEU A 322 -12.57 -56.17 36.92
CA LEU A 322 -11.48 -55.64 37.73
C LEU A 322 -12.02 -55.05 39.04
N SER A 323 -13.08 -54.24 39.00
CA SER A 323 -13.73 -53.73 40.21
C SER A 323 -14.29 -54.86 41.11
N SER A 324 -14.81 -55.93 40.52
CA SER A 324 -15.26 -57.11 41.29
C SER A 324 -14.08 -57.82 41.94
N ALA A 325 -12.98 -58.01 41.22
CA ALA A 325 -11.78 -58.67 41.73
C ALA A 325 -11.08 -57.84 42.82
N GLU A 326 -11.06 -56.51 42.69
CA GLU A 326 -10.57 -55.60 43.73
C GLU A 326 -11.41 -55.71 45.01
N HIS A 327 -12.75 -55.81 44.89
CA HIS A 327 -13.62 -56.03 46.03
C HIS A 327 -13.36 -57.38 46.70
N ASP A 328 -13.23 -58.45 45.91
CA ASP A 328 -12.90 -59.78 46.42
C ASP A 328 -11.52 -59.78 47.12
N GLN A 329 -10.53 -59.08 46.57
CA GLN A 329 -9.21 -58.92 47.18
C GLN A 329 -9.29 -58.19 48.53
N GLU A 330 -10.12 -57.14 48.63
CA GLU A 330 -10.36 -56.43 49.88
C GLU A 330 -11.00 -57.34 50.94
N VAL A 331 -11.97 -58.17 50.52
CA VAL A 331 -12.60 -59.18 51.39
C VAL A 331 -11.58 -60.21 51.87
N TRP A 332 -10.75 -60.75 50.96
CA TRP A 332 -9.69 -61.69 51.31
C TRP A 332 -8.66 -61.08 52.27
N LYS A 333 -8.33 -59.80 52.11
CA LYS A 333 -7.42 -59.10 53.03
C LYS A 333 -8.00 -58.98 54.43
N LYS A 334 -9.28 -58.61 54.55
CA LYS A 334 -9.99 -58.57 55.85
C LYS A 334 -10.10 -59.95 56.49
N GLU A 335 -10.31 -60.98 55.67
CA GLU A 335 -10.32 -62.39 56.10
C GLU A 335 -8.97 -62.83 56.67
N GLN A 336 -7.89 -62.54 55.94
CA GLN A 336 -6.52 -62.84 56.37
C GLN A 336 -6.18 -62.13 57.68
N GLU A 337 -6.48 -60.84 57.79
CA GLU A 337 -6.27 -60.08 59.04
C GLU A 337 -7.03 -60.71 60.22
N ARG A 338 -8.26 -61.19 60.00
CA ARG A 338 -9.02 -61.89 61.04
C ARG A 338 -8.40 -63.23 61.44
N LEU A 339 -7.96 -64.03 60.48
CA LEU A 339 -7.29 -65.30 60.74
C LEU A 339 -5.95 -65.09 61.45
N GLU A 340 -5.21 -64.03 61.14
CA GLU A 340 -3.97 -63.67 61.84
C GLU A 340 -4.23 -63.28 63.29
N VAL A 341 -5.33 -62.56 63.57
CA VAL A 341 -5.77 -62.26 64.94
C VAL A 341 -6.15 -63.54 65.68
N GLU A 342 -6.98 -64.40 65.10
CA GLU A 342 -7.38 -65.67 65.71
C GLU A 342 -6.17 -66.60 65.96
N LYS A 343 -5.24 -66.68 65.01
CA LYS A 343 -3.98 -67.41 65.18
C LYS A 343 -3.15 -66.86 66.34
N ARG A 344 -3.09 -65.54 66.51
CA ARG A 344 -2.41 -64.90 67.64
C ARG A 344 -3.07 -65.29 68.96
N GLU A 345 -4.40 -65.17 69.05
CA GLU A 345 -5.17 -65.56 70.23
C GLU A 345 -5.01 -67.04 70.57
N MET A 346 -5.03 -67.93 69.57
CA MET A 346 -4.79 -69.37 69.76
C MET A 346 -3.36 -69.67 70.20
N THR A 347 -2.37 -68.94 69.68
CA THR A 347 -0.97 -69.08 70.11
C THR A 347 -0.82 -68.65 71.57
N GLU A 348 -1.43 -67.52 71.97
CA GLU A 348 -1.46 -67.08 73.35
C GLU A 348 -2.19 -68.08 74.27
N GLN A 349 -3.28 -68.70 73.81
CA GLN A 349 -3.95 -69.78 74.54
C GLN A 349 -3.05 -71.00 74.73
N CYS A 350 -2.34 -71.43 73.68
CA CYS A 350 -1.36 -72.52 73.76
C CYS A 350 -0.22 -72.18 74.73
N GLU A 351 0.28 -70.94 74.73
CA GLU A 351 1.30 -70.49 75.69
C GLU A 351 0.78 -70.49 77.12
N ARG A 352 -0.46 -70.04 77.36
CA ARG A 352 -1.12 -70.12 78.68
C ARG A 352 -1.25 -71.57 79.16
N LEU A 353 -1.78 -72.45 78.32
CA LEU A 353 -1.91 -73.89 78.65
C LEU A 353 -0.55 -74.55 78.89
N LYS A 354 0.50 -74.15 78.17
CA LYS A 354 1.87 -74.62 78.37
C LYS A 354 2.44 -74.16 79.72
N LEU A 355 2.14 -72.93 80.14
CA LEU A 355 2.48 -72.44 81.48
C LEU A 355 1.73 -73.21 82.56
N GLU A 356 0.42 -73.42 82.40
CA GLU A 356 -0.40 -74.24 83.31
C GLU A 356 0.13 -75.68 83.41
N LEU A 357 0.58 -76.27 82.29
CA LEU A 357 1.17 -77.61 82.25
C LEU A 357 2.55 -77.64 82.94
N SER A 358 3.34 -76.56 82.81
CA SER A 358 4.61 -76.39 83.51
C SER A 358 4.40 -76.23 85.03
N GLU A 359 3.38 -75.49 85.46
CA GLU A 359 2.99 -75.38 86.88
C GLU A 359 2.50 -76.73 87.44
N ALA A 360 1.69 -77.47 86.68
CA ALA A 360 1.26 -78.82 87.04
C ALA A 360 2.45 -79.79 87.16
N GLN A 361 3.42 -79.71 86.25
CA GLN A 361 4.64 -80.53 86.27
C GLN A 361 5.56 -80.15 87.46
N GLN A 362 5.62 -78.87 87.82
CA GLN A 362 6.36 -78.38 88.99
C GLN A 362 5.68 -78.77 90.31
N SER A 363 4.34 -78.89 90.31
CA SER A 363 3.57 -79.43 91.44
C SER A 363 3.71 -80.95 91.58
N ALA A 364 3.89 -81.69 90.48
CA ALA A 364 4.18 -83.13 90.48
C ALA A 364 5.62 -83.44 90.98
N LEU A 365 6.61 -82.62 90.62
CA LEU A 365 8.00 -82.75 91.08
C LEU A 365 8.18 -82.41 92.58
N ARG A 366 7.23 -81.66 93.17
CA ARG A 366 7.17 -81.40 94.62
C ARG A 366 6.63 -82.58 95.46
N GLN A 367 6.17 -83.66 94.83
CA GLN A 367 5.59 -84.84 95.50
C GLN A 367 6.39 -86.14 95.34
N SER A 368 7.58 -86.13 94.73
CA SER A 368 8.39 -87.33 94.49
C SER A 368 9.79 -87.30 95.12
N ASP A 369 9.92 -86.75 96.33
CA ASP A 369 11.16 -86.81 97.12
C ASP A 369 10.83 -87.20 98.57
N ALA A 370 10.67 -88.51 98.81
CA ALA A 370 10.76 -89.13 100.13
C ALA A 370 10.99 -90.64 100.02
N ALA A 371 12.10 -91.08 100.62
CA ALA A 371 12.37 -92.44 101.15
C ALA A 371 12.77 -93.50 100.08
N VAL A 372 13.79 -94.34 100.21
CA VAL A 372 14.63 -94.90 101.31
C VAL A 372 15.87 -95.49 100.59
N GLU A 373 17.13 -95.14 100.91
CA GLU A 373 18.05 -95.83 101.86
C GLU A 373 18.11 -97.36 101.62
N GLU A 374 19.19 -98.13 101.67
CA GLU A 374 20.56 -98.15 102.20
C GLU A 374 21.21 -99.38 101.49
N GLU A 375 22.51 -99.67 101.48
CA GLU A 375 23.29 -100.15 102.63
C GLU A 375 24.76 -100.38 102.14
N THR A 376 25.78 -99.65 102.62
CA THR A 376 26.75 -99.99 103.72
C THR A 376 27.79 -101.09 103.29
N ILE A 377 29.11 -101.10 103.53
CA ILE A 377 30.03 -100.73 104.65
C ILE A 377 31.52 -100.65 104.13
N LEU A 378 32.33 -99.71 104.68
CA LEU A 378 33.83 -99.58 104.69
C LEU A 378 34.53 -100.69 105.56
N PRO A 379 35.85 -100.73 105.96
CA PRO A 379 37.09 -99.96 105.67
C PRO A 379 38.44 -100.78 105.55
N HIS A 380 39.51 -100.05 105.18
CA HIS A 380 40.97 -100.11 105.50
C HIS A 380 41.70 -101.37 106.06
N SER A 381 42.88 -101.73 105.47
CA SER A 381 44.24 -101.33 105.94
C SER A 381 45.43 -102.19 105.46
N SER A 382 46.55 -101.51 105.16
CA SER A 382 47.99 -101.76 105.46
C SER A 382 48.78 -103.02 105.04
N SER A 383 49.71 -102.79 104.09
CA SER A 383 51.14 -103.17 104.00
C SER A 383 51.64 -104.63 104.22
N VAL A 384 52.17 -105.26 103.17
CA VAL A 384 53.62 -105.43 102.82
C VAL A 384 53.73 -106.57 101.78
N ALA A 385 53.90 -106.23 100.49
CA ALA A 385 54.47 -107.14 99.48
C ALA A 385 54.86 -106.37 98.20
N GLU A 386 56.07 -105.82 98.22
CA GLU A 386 56.75 -105.00 97.21
C GLU A 386 57.18 -105.73 95.93
N VAL A 387 56.38 -106.67 95.42
CA VAL A 387 56.57 -107.26 94.08
C VAL A 387 55.26 -107.37 93.29
N LEU A 388 54.09 -107.20 93.94
CA LEU A 388 52.78 -107.06 93.27
C LEU A 388 52.50 -105.62 92.77
N ARG A 389 53.27 -104.63 93.22
CA ARG A 389 53.14 -103.22 92.80
C ARG A 389 53.44 -102.97 91.32
N LEU A 390 54.24 -103.82 90.68
CA LEU A 390 54.54 -103.70 89.24
C LEU A 390 53.53 -104.44 88.35
N GLN A 391 52.71 -105.32 88.92
CA GLN A 391 51.61 -105.99 88.22
C GLN A 391 50.30 -105.20 88.37
N GLN A 392 50.10 -104.51 89.50
CA GLN A 392 49.00 -103.56 89.72
C GLN A 392 49.16 -102.28 88.88
N ALA A 393 50.38 -101.78 88.63
CA ALA A 393 50.60 -100.63 87.74
C ALA A 393 50.20 -100.92 86.27
N LEU A 394 50.20 -102.19 85.85
CA LEU A 394 49.72 -102.59 84.52
C LEU A 394 48.18 -102.62 84.48
N THR A 395 47.53 -103.11 85.54
CA THR A 395 46.06 -103.13 85.66
C THR A 395 45.47 -101.73 85.92
N ASP A 396 46.18 -100.87 86.63
CA ASP A 396 45.80 -99.46 86.82
C ASP A 396 45.99 -98.66 85.52
N ALA A 397 46.99 -98.98 84.69
CA ALA A 397 47.12 -98.43 83.34
C ALA A 397 46.02 -98.94 82.39
N GLU A 398 45.59 -100.19 82.50
CA GLU A 398 44.44 -100.72 81.76
C GLU A 398 43.10 -100.11 82.20
N ASN A 399 42.93 -99.85 83.50
CA ASN A 399 41.75 -99.15 84.03
C ASN A 399 41.74 -97.66 83.65
N GLU A 400 42.89 -97.00 83.56
CA GLU A 400 43.00 -95.62 83.06
C GLU A 400 42.80 -95.54 81.53
N ILE A 401 43.21 -96.58 80.77
CA ILE A 401 42.88 -96.71 79.34
C ILE A 401 41.36 -96.94 79.16
N MET A 402 40.70 -97.67 80.06
CA MET A 402 39.25 -97.84 80.06
C MET A 402 38.54 -96.52 80.44
N ARG A 403 39.10 -95.73 81.36
CA ARG A 403 38.62 -94.40 81.73
C ARG A 403 38.79 -93.38 80.61
N LEU A 404 39.94 -93.33 79.94
CA LEU A 404 40.20 -92.51 78.76
C LEU A 404 39.37 -92.93 77.55
N ARG A 405 39.06 -94.22 77.37
CA ARG A 405 38.11 -94.68 76.35
C ARG A 405 36.67 -94.27 76.67
N SER A 406 36.25 -94.24 77.94
CA SER A 406 34.95 -93.68 78.33
C SER A 406 34.91 -92.16 78.15
N LEU A 407 35.99 -91.46 78.49
CA LEU A 407 36.09 -90.00 78.39
C LEU A 407 36.22 -89.50 76.94
N ASN A 408 36.85 -90.28 76.06
CA ASN A 408 36.98 -89.99 74.63
C ASN A 408 35.72 -90.40 73.82
N GLN A 409 34.76 -91.06 74.45
CA GLN A 409 33.45 -91.34 73.85
C GLN A 409 32.43 -90.24 74.18
N ASP A 410 32.63 -89.50 75.28
CA ASP A 410 31.72 -88.44 75.76
C ASP A 410 32.26 -86.99 75.60
N ILE A 411 33.54 -86.76 75.27
CA ILE A 411 34.10 -85.42 75.05
C ILE A 411 34.41 -85.17 73.57
N SER A 412 33.52 -84.39 72.93
CA SER A 412 33.76 -83.37 71.87
C SER A 412 32.72 -83.40 70.76
N LEU A 413 32.20 -84.55 70.33
CA LEU A 413 31.35 -84.58 69.13
C LEU A 413 29.92 -84.08 69.35
N ALA A 414 29.33 -84.27 70.53
CA ALA A 414 27.98 -83.79 70.84
C ALA A 414 27.98 -82.28 71.15
N GLU A 415 28.95 -81.84 71.95
CA GLU A 415 29.09 -80.44 72.35
C GLU A 415 29.59 -79.56 71.20
N ASP A 416 30.53 -80.05 70.37
CA ASP A 416 30.96 -79.33 69.18
C ASP A 416 29.90 -79.37 68.07
N ASN A 417 29.10 -80.43 67.92
CA ASN A 417 27.92 -80.39 67.02
C ASN A 417 26.91 -79.36 67.49
N GLN A 418 26.65 -79.26 68.79
CA GLN A 418 25.70 -78.30 69.34
C GLN A 418 26.20 -76.86 69.16
N LYS A 419 27.50 -76.60 69.35
CA LYS A 419 28.14 -75.30 69.04
C LYS A 419 28.12 -74.99 67.55
N LEU A 420 28.40 -75.96 66.69
CA LEU A 420 28.36 -75.80 65.24
C LEU A 420 26.92 -75.51 64.77
N GLN A 421 25.93 -76.20 65.32
CA GLN A 421 24.51 -75.97 65.04
C GLN A 421 24.05 -74.58 65.49
N MET A 422 24.52 -74.09 66.64
CA MET A 422 24.30 -72.71 67.09
C MET A 422 24.97 -71.68 66.15
N CYS A 423 26.19 -71.94 65.69
CA CYS A 423 26.86 -71.07 64.70
C CYS A 423 26.11 -71.06 63.36
N VAL A 424 25.65 -72.22 62.88
CA VAL A 424 24.86 -72.31 61.63
C VAL A 424 23.55 -71.54 61.77
N GLN A 425 22.82 -71.69 62.88
CA GLN A 425 21.59 -70.92 63.13
C GLN A 425 21.85 -69.41 63.22
N THR A 426 22.99 -68.99 63.77
CA THR A 426 23.38 -67.57 63.83
C THR A 426 23.70 -67.04 62.43
N LEU A 427 24.45 -67.79 61.63
CA LEU A 427 24.76 -67.44 60.24
C LEU A 427 23.52 -67.44 59.34
N GLU A 428 22.55 -68.34 59.56
CA GLU A 428 21.27 -68.33 58.83
C GLU A 428 20.44 -67.09 59.17
N LYS A 429 20.41 -66.66 60.43
CA LYS A 429 19.78 -65.40 60.85
C LYS A 429 20.48 -64.19 60.23
N GLU A 430 21.80 -64.13 60.30
CA GLU A 430 22.58 -63.04 59.67
C GLU A 430 22.37 -63.01 58.15
N LYS A 431 22.34 -64.16 57.48
CA LYS A 431 22.04 -64.25 56.05
C LYS A 431 20.63 -63.74 55.73
N SER A 432 19.63 -64.04 56.57
CA SER A 432 18.28 -63.51 56.43
C SER A 432 18.24 -61.99 56.59
N LEU A 433 18.93 -61.45 57.60
CA LEU A 433 19.02 -60.00 57.84
C LEU A 433 19.75 -59.28 56.70
N LEU A 434 20.86 -59.84 56.21
CA LEU A 434 21.58 -59.31 55.05
C LEU A 434 20.74 -59.37 53.77
N SER A 435 19.92 -60.42 53.59
CA SER A 435 19.00 -60.51 52.46
C SER A 435 17.93 -59.42 52.54
N GLN A 436 17.38 -59.19 53.73
CA GLN A 436 16.42 -58.12 53.97
C GLN A 436 17.03 -56.73 53.72
N GLU A 437 18.22 -56.46 54.27
CA GLU A 437 18.92 -55.18 54.06
C GLU A 437 19.25 -54.95 52.57
N LYS A 438 19.64 -56.01 51.85
CA LYS A 438 19.85 -55.94 50.40
C LYS A 438 18.56 -55.57 49.66
N GLU A 439 17.42 -56.15 50.03
CA GLU A 439 16.12 -55.83 49.44
C GLU A 439 15.72 -54.37 49.74
N GLU A 440 15.89 -53.91 50.98
CA GLU A 440 15.60 -52.53 51.39
C GLU A 440 16.50 -51.50 50.66
N LEU A 441 17.79 -51.80 50.50
CA LEU A 441 18.71 -50.98 49.72
C LEU A 441 18.34 -50.97 48.23
N GLN A 442 17.91 -52.11 47.68
CA GLN A 442 17.48 -52.20 46.28
C GLN A 442 16.19 -51.41 46.03
N VAL A 443 15.25 -51.41 46.96
CA VAL A 443 14.05 -50.56 46.93
C VAL A 443 14.44 -49.07 47.02
N SER A 444 15.34 -48.73 47.94
CA SER A 444 15.82 -47.35 48.13
C SER A 444 16.54 -46.82 46.89
N LEU A 445 17.37 -47.65 46.24
CA LEU A 445 18.06 -47.32 45.00
C LEU A 445 17.07 -47.10 43.85
N SER A 446 16.05 -47.95 43.75
CA SER A 446 15.00 -47.83 42.72
C SER A 446 14.18 -46.54 42.92
N LYS A 447 13.86 -46.21 44.16
CA LYS A 447 13.18 -44.96 44.52
C LYS A 447 14.02 -43.73 44.16
N LEU A 448 15.31 -43.73 44.55
CA LEU A 448 16.22 -42.63 44.24
C LEU A 448 16.43 -42.45 42.73
N SER A 449 16.52 -43.55 41.98
CA SER A 449 16.60 -43.51 40.52
C SER A 449 15.35 -42.89 39.89
N SER A 450 14.16 -43.20 40.41
CA SER A 450 12.90 -42.59 39.95
C SER A 450 12.86 -41.10 40.25
N GLU A 451 13.26 -40.69 41.46
CA GLU A 451 13.31 -39.28 41.86
C GLU A 451 14.30 -38.48 40.99
N TYR A 452 15.45 -39.07 40.66
CA TYR A 452 16.44 -38.45 39.77
C TYR A 452 15.89 -38.19 38.36
N GLU A 453 15.19 -39.15 37.75
CA GLU A 453 14.59 -38.95 36.42
C GLU A 453 13.45 -37.91 36.43
N VAL A 454 12.70 -37.80 37.53
CA VAL A 454 11.69 -36.73 37.70
C VAL A 454 12.37 -35.36 37.79
N ILE A 455 13.45 -35.23 38.55
CA ILE A 455 14.20 -33.97 38.65
C ILE A 455 14.80 -33.59 37.29
N LYS A 456 15.38 -34.57 36.59
CA LYS A 456 15.97 -34.36 35.27
C LYS A 456 14.95 -33.91 34.23
N SER A 457 13.80 -34.59 34.16
CA SER A 457 12.71 -34.20 33.25
C SER A 457 12.11 -32.83 33.60
N THR A 458 11.99 -32.51 34.89
CA THR A 458 11.53 -31.19 35.35
C THR A 458 12.53 -30.10 34.97
N ALA A 459 13.83 -30.31 35.19
CA ALA A 459 14.87 -29.36 34.82
C ALA A 459 14.94 -29.11 33.30
N SER A 460 14.75 -30.15 32.47
CA SER A 460 14.64 -29.98 31.02
C SER A 460 13.43 -29.15 30.61
N ARG A 461 12.28 -29.37 31.26
CA ARG A 461 11.04 -28.62 30.98
C ARG A 461 11.14 -27.15 31.43
N ASP A 462 11.82 -26.89 32.54
CA ASP A 462 12.04 -25.51 33.02
C ASP A 462 12.99 -24.73 32.10
N LEU A 463 14.00 -25.40 31.52
CA LEU A 463 14.88 -24.79 30.52
C LEU A 463 14.12 -24.39 29.24
N ASP A 464 13.21 -25.26 28.79
CA ASP A 464 12.35 -25.01 27.63
C ASP A 464 11.37 -23.85 27.89
N LEU A 465 10.76 -23.81 29.07
CA LEU A 465 9.93 -22.68 29.51
C LEU A 465 10.72 -21.36 29.56
N PHE A 466 11.97 -21.39 30.02
CA PHE A 466 12.81 -20.20 30.07
C PHE A 466 13.13 -19.66 28.68
N SER A 467 13.36 -20.55 27.70
CA SER A 467 13.53 -20.17 26.29
C SER A 467 12.25 -19.54 25.74
N GLN A 468 11.09 -20.16 25.96
CA GLN A 468 9.81 -19.63 25.51
C GLN A 468 9.49 -18.25 26.12
N VAL A 469 9.78 -18.04 27.41
CA VAL A 469 9.59 -16.75 28.08
C VAL A 469 10.52 -15.69 27.51
N HIS A 470 11.78 -16.05 27.23
CA HIS A 470 12.72 -15.14 26.59
C HIS A 470 12.27 -14.73 25.19
N ASP A 471 11.81 -15.69 24.38
CA ASP A 471 11.31 -15.44 23.03
C ASP A 471 10.04 -14.59 23.04
N LEU A 472 9.11 -14.87 23.96
CA LEU A 472 7.91 -14.05 24.16
C LEU A 472 8.25 -12.61 24.57
N LYS A 473 9.24 -12.43 25.44
CA LYS A 473 9.69 -11.11 25.86
C LYS A 473 10.29 -10.33 24.69
N HIS A 474 11.15 -10.97 23.89
CA HIS A 474 11.73 -10.33 22.71
C HIS A 474 10.66 -9.98 21.67
N ASN A 475 9.67 -10.85 21.46
CA ASN A 475 8.54 -10.58 20.56
C ASN A 475 7.68 -9.41 21.07
N LEU A 476 7.45 -9.32 22.38
CA LEU A 476 6.71 -8.22 22.99
C LEU A 476 7.45 -6.89 22.82
N GLU A 477 8.77 -6.87 23.07
CA GLU A 477 9.60 -5.68 22.89
C GLU A 477 9.64 -5.21 21.43
N ALA A 478 9.74 -6.15 20.48
CA ALA A 478 9.66 -5.84 19.06
C ALA A 478 8.28 -5.24 18.68
N LYS A 479 7.19 -5.78 19.23
CA LYS A 479 5.83 -5.27 18.99
C LYS A 479 5.60 -3.90 19.63
N GLU A 480 6.20 -3.64 20.78
CA GLU A 480 6.16 -2.31 21.43
C GLU A 480 6.90 -1.26 20.60
N GLN A 481 8.06 -1.60 20.03
CA GLN A 481 8.80 -0.71 19.13
C GLN A 481 8.00 -0.41 17.85
N GLU A 482 7.41 -1.43 17.23
CA GLU A 482 6.55 -1.28 16.04
C GLU A 482 5.34 -0.39 16.34
N LEU A 483 4.71 -0.55 17.52
CA LEU A 483 3.62 0.29 17.95
C LEU A 483 4.05 1.75 18.13
N ASN A 484 5.20 1.99 18.77
CA ASN A 484 5.71 3.35 18.98
C ASN A 484 6.06 4.03 17.64
N GLN A 485 6.63 3.28 16.70
CA GLN A 485 6.89 3.77 15.35
C GLN A 485 5.58 4.14 14.63
N SER A 486 4.57 3.26 14.69
CA SER A 486 3.25 3.54 14.11
C SER A 486 2.53 4.74 14.76
N ILE A 487 2.71 4.96 16.07
CA ILE A 487 2.19 6.15 16.75
C ILE A 487 2.88 7.41 16.20
N HIS A 488 4.20 7.39 16.04
CA HIS A 488 4.95 8.52 15.51
C HIS A 488 4.56 8.85 14.06
N GLU A 489 4.44 7.83 13.20
CA GLU A 489 3.94 7.98 11.83
C GLU A 489 2.53 8.60 11.81
N ASN A 490 1.63 8.15 12.69
CA ASN A 490 0.30 8.74 12.81
C ASN A 490 0.33 10.20 13.27
N GLU A 491 1.25 10.59 14.16
CA GLU A 491 1.43 11.99 14.57
C GLU A 491 1.90 12.86 13.41
N ILE A 492 2.82 12.36 12.57
CA ILE A 492 3.29 13.07 11.36
C ILE A 492 2.15 13.23 10.36
N LEU A 493 1.44 12.15 10.04
CA LEU A 493 0.30 12.17 9.11
C LEU A 493 -0.81 13.11 9.60
N MET A 494 -1.03 13.19 10.91
CA MET A 494 -1.98 14.13 11.50
C MET A 494 -1.54 15.58 11.28
N ALA A 495 -0.26 15.90 11.48
CA ALA A 495 0.27 17.24 11.23
C ALA A 495 0.21 17.62 9.73
N GLU A 496 0.49 16.68 8.83
CA GLU A 496 0.35 16.90 7.38
C GLU A 496 -1.11 17.14 6.97
N LEU A 497 -2.06 16.39 7.54
CA LEU A 497 -3.48 16.60 7.32
C LEU A 497 -3.94 17.98 7.82
N GLU A 498 -3.43 18.45 8.96
CA GLU A 498 -3.74 19.79 9.48
C GLU A 498 -3.20 20.90 8.56
N GLU A 499 -1.97 20.77 8.04
CA GLU A 499 -1.42 21.75 7.10
C GLU A 499 -2.15 21.71 5.75
N LEU A 500 -2.54 20.52 5.27
CA LEU A 500 -3.34 20.38 4.05
C LEU A 500 -4.73 21.02 4.20
N ASP A 501 -5.38 20.84 5.35
CA ASP A 501 -6.66 21.50 5.65
C ASP A 501 -6.50 23.03 5.66
N LYS A 502 -5.43 23.54 6.28
CA LYS A 502 -5.12 24.97 6.28
C LYS A 502 -4.88 25.52 4.87
N GLN A 503 -4.10 24.83 4.04
CA GLN A 503 -3.89 25.21 2.64
C GLN A 503 -5.20 25.19 1.85
N ASN A 504 -6.07 24.21 2.09
CA ASN A 504 -7.39 24.14 1.46
C ASN A 504 -8.29 25.31 1.89
N GLN A 505 -8.28 25.67 3.18
CA GLN A 505 -8.98 26.87 3.67
C GLN A 505 -8.45 28.16 3.03
N GLU A 506 -7.13 28.29 2.84
CA GLU A 506 -6.51 29.42 2.15
C GLU A 506 -6.90 29.47 0.66
N ALA A 507 -6.81 28.35 -0.06
CA ALA A 507 -7.24 28.23 -1.44
C ALA A 507 -8.74 28.60 -1.60
N THR A 508 -9.58 28.13 -0.68
CA THR A 508 -11.00 28.48 -0.64
C THR A 508 -11.22 29.98 -0.45
N LYS A 509 -10.46 30.63 0.46
CA LYS A 509 -10.51 32.10 0.63
C LYS A 509 -10.11 32.83 -0.65
N HIS A 510 -9.07 32.38 -1.35
CA HIS A 510 -8.63 32.96 -2.61
C HIS A 510 -9.70 32.82 -3.72
N VAL A 511 -10.34 31.66 -3.83
CA VAL A 511 -11.42 31.44 -4.80
C VAL A 511 -12.62 32.35 -4.51
N ILE A 512 -13.00 32.50 -3.24
CA ILE A 512 -14.07 33.44 -2.85
C ILE A 512 -13.70 34.87 -3.24
N LEU A 513 -12.48 35.31 -2.96
CA LEU A 513 -12.02 36.66 -3.33
C LEU A 513 -12.06 36.90 -4.85
N ILE A 514 -11.59 35.92 -5.64
CA ILE A 514 -11.63 36.00 -7.11
C ILE A 514 -13.09 36.06 -7.59
N LYS A 515 -13.97 35.22 -7.03
CA LYS A 515 -15.40 35.22 -7.35
C LYS A 515 -16.05 36.57 -7.05
N ASP A 516 -15.72 37.20 -5.93
CA ASP A 516 -16.26 38.51 -5.55
C ASP A 516 -15.75 39.61 -6.50
N GLN A 517 -14.47 39.57 -6.89
CA GLN A 517 -13.90 40.48 -7.88
C GLN A 517 -14.55 40.32 -9.26
N LEU A 518 -14.75 39.09 -9.72
CA LEU A 518 -15.44 38.80 -10.98
C LEU A 518 -16.90 39.28 -10.94
N SER A 519 -17.59 39.07 -9.83
CA SER A 519 -18.98 39.55 -9.64
C SER A 519 -19.05 41.08 -9.70
N LYS A 520 -18.08 41.77 -9.09
CA LYS A 520 -17.96 43.23 -9.16
C LYS A 520 -17.72 43.69 -10.61
N GLN A 521 -16.74 43.11 -11.30
CA GLN A 521 -16.45 43.44 -12.71
C GLN A 521 -17.65 43.18 -13.63
N GLN A 522 -18.39 42.09 -13.40
CA GLN A 522 -19.62 41.79 -14.13
C GLN A 522 -20.67 42.88 -13.92
N SER A 523 -20.91 43.29 -12.67
CA SER A 523 -21.88 44.37 -12.38
C SER A 523 -21.49 45.72 -12.97
N GLU A 524 -20.19 46.04 -12.98
CA GLU A 524 -19.65 47.24 -13.61
C GLU A 524 -19.81 47.18 -15.13
N GLY A 525 -19.50 46.03 -15.74
CA GLY A 525 -19.71 45.77 -17.16
C GLY A 525 -21.18 45.90 -17.57
N ASP A 526 -22.10 45.32 -16.81
CA ASP A 526 -23.54 45.42 -17.05
C ASP A 526 -24.04 46.87 -16.96
N SER A 527 -23.50 47.65 -16.02
CA SER A 527 -23.79 49.08 -15.89
C SER A 527 -23.32 49.88 -17.12
N VAL A 528 -22.10 49.62 -17.59
CA VAL A 528 -21.56 50.26 -18.81
C VAL A 528 -22.36 49.86 -20.04
N ILE A 529 -22.71 48.58 -20.20
CA ILE A 529 -23.54 48.09 -21.31
C ILE A 529 -24.90 48.78 -21.28
N LYS A 530 -25.53 48.92 -20.11
CA LYS A 530 -26.80 49.62 -19.96
C LYS A 530 -26.68 51.08 -20.41
N LYS A 531 -25.63 51.78 -19.95
CA LYS A 531 -25.38 53.18 -20.33
C LYS A 531 -25.16 53.34 -21.84
N LEU A 532 -24.35 52.48 -22.46
CA LEU A 532 -24.12 52.49 -23.90
C LEU A 532 -25.39 52.20 -24.71
N LYS A 533 -26.26 51.33 -24.21
CA LYS A 533 -27.58 51.08 -24.84
C LYS A 533 -28.48 52.31 -24.78
N GLU A 534 -28.50 53.03 -23.65
CA GLU A 534 -29.24 54.28 -23.49
C GLU A 534 -28.69 55.39 -24.41
N GLU A 535 -27.37 55.57 -24.46
CA GLU A 535 -26.69 56.51 -25.36
C GLU A 535 -26.98 56.19 -26.84
N LEU A 536 -26.89 54.91 -27.24
CA LEU A 536 -27.22 54.47 -28.59
C LEU A 536 -28.68 54.74 -28.96
N ALA A 537 -29.61 54.52 -28.03
CA ALA A 537 -31.03 54.82 -28.25
C ALA A 537 -31.26 56.33 -28.44
N GLY A 538 -30.61 57.16 -27.62
CA GLY A 538 -30.64 58.61 -27.75
C GLY A 538 -30.07 59.10 -29.08
N GLU A 539 -28.95 58.54 -29.53
CA GLU A 539 -28.33 58.93 -30.80
C GLU A 539 -29.16 58.49 -32.01
N LYS A 540 -29.82 57.32 -31.95
CA LYS A 540 -30.80 56.90 -32.96
C LYS A 540 -31.96 57.90 -33.06
N GLN A 541 -32.51 58.33 -31.92
CA GLN A 541 -33.57 59.33 -31.91
C GLN A 541 -33.10 60.68 -32.50
N ARG A 542 -31.89 61.11 -32.15
CA ARG A 542 -31.27 62.33 -32.71
C ARG A 542 -31.09 62.22 -34.23
N THR A 543 -30.62 61.07 -34.71
CA THR A 543 -30.44 60.80 -36.15
C THR A 543 -31.76 60.89 -36.90
N HIS A 544 -32.83 60.28 -36.36
CA HIS A 544 -34.17 60.40 -36.95
C HIS A 544 -34.65 61.85 -37.00
N GLN A 545 -34.44 62.63 -35.93
CA GLN A 545 -34.81 64.05 -35.93
C GLN A 545 -34.04 64.86 -36.99
N LEU A 546 -32.73 64.63 -37.12
CA LEU A 546 -31.91 65.29 -38.13
C LEU A 546 -32.32 64.89 -39.55
N GLU A 547 -32.75 63.65 -39.76
CA GLU A 547 -33.26 63.17 -41.04
C GLU A 547 -34.59 63.86 -41.41
N ASP A 548 -35.50 64.02 -40.44
CA ASP A 548 -36.74 64.78 -40.61
C ASP A 548 -36.47 66.26 -40.91
N ASP A 549 -35.56 66.89 -40.16
CA ASP A 549 -35.16 68.28 -40.37
C ASP A 549 -34.52 68.48 -41.75
N LYS A 550 -33.63 67.56 -42.17
CA LYS A 550 -33.04 67.55 -43.51
C LYS A 550 -34.12 67.44 -44.58
N MET A 551 -35.12 66.58 -44.40
CA MET A 551 -36.22 66.42 -45.35
C MET A 551 -37.07 67.69 -45.46
N ASN A 552 -37.29 68.39 -44.34
CA ASN A 552 -37.99 69.68 -44.32
C ASN A 552 -37.20 70.77 -45.06
N ILE A 553 -35.88 70.87 -44.81
CA ILE A 553 -35.00 71.81 -45.51
C ILE A 553 -34.98 71.55 -47.02
N ILE A 554 -34.91 70.27 -47.44
CA ILE A 554 -34.95 69.90 -48.86
C ILE A 554 -36.26 70.38 -49.50
N LYS A 555 -37.41 70.14 -48.85
CA LYS A 555 -38.72 70.62 -49.35
C LYS A 555 -38.76 72.13 -49.49
N GLU A 556 -38.29 72.87 -48.50
CA GLU A 556 -38.26 74.34 -48.55
C GLU A 556 -37.32 74.85 -49.65
N LEU A 557 -36.15 74.22 -49.82
CA LEU A 557 -35.22 74.54 -50.91
C LEU A 557 -35.83 74.27 -52.28
N THR A 558 -36.59 73.19 -52.45
CA THR A 558 -37.35 72.92 -53.69
C THR A 558 -38.36 74.01 -53.97
N VAL A 559 -39.14 74.45 -52.96
CA VAL A 559 -40.11 75.55 -53.11
C VAL A 559 -39.41 76.86 -53.50
N GLN A 560 -38.27 77.17 -52.89
CA GLN A 560 -37.50 78.38 -53.25
C GLN A 560 -36.94 78.28 -54.68
N LYS A 561 -36.45 77.11 -55.09
CA LYS A 561 -36.00 76.87 -56.46
C LYS A 561 -37.14 77.07 -57.46
N GLU A 562 -38.33 76.56 -57.18
CA GLU A 562 -39.52 76.78 -58.02
C GLU A 562 -39.94 78.25 -58.10
N LYS A 563 -39.87 79.00 -56.99
CA LYS A 563 -40.12 80.45 -57.01
C LYS A 563 -39.08 81.20 -57.85
N LEU A 564 -37.81 80.82 -57.74
CA LEU A 564 -36.72 81.42 -58.51
C LEU A 564 -36.93 81.15 -60.01
N THR A 565 -37.24 79.92 -60.41
CA THR A 565 -37.50 79.60 -61.83
C THR A 565 -38.71 80.36 -62.38
N HIS A 566 -39.79 80.53 -61.60
CA HIS A 566 -40.92 81.38 -61.99
C HIS A 566 -40.52 82.85 -62.12
N SER A 567 -39.69 83.37 -61.21
CA SER A 567 -39.19 84.75 -61.28
C SER A 567 -38.25 84.96 -62.47
N GLU A 568 -37.40 83.99 -62.78
CA GLU A 568 -36.54 83.99 -63.98
C GLU A 568 -37.40 84.02 -65.25
N GLN A 569 -38.45 83.20 -65.31
CA GLN A 569 -39.38 83.20 -66.44
C GLN A 569 -40.11 84.54 -66.59
N ALA A 570 -40.62 85.11 -65.50
CA ALA A 570 -41.24 86.44 -65.52
C ALA A 570 -40.26 87.55 -65.96
N LEU A 571 -38.99 87.45 -65.57
CA LEU A 571 -37.94 88.37 -66.01
C LEU A 571 -37.65 88.22 -67.51
N SER A 572 -37.57 86.99 -68.03
CA SER A 572 -37.42 86.72 -69.47
C SER A 572 -38.61 87.27 -70.27
N ASP A 573 -39.84 87.08 -69.78
CA ASP A 573 -41.04 87.65 -70.41
C ASP A 573 -40.99 89.19 -70.42
N LEU A 574 -40.59 89.81 -69.31
CA LEU A 574 -40.40 91.27 -69.23
C LEU A 574 -39.32 91.75 -70.21
N GLN A 575 -38.17 91.08 -70.29
CA GLN A 575 -37.11 91.40 -71.26
C GLN A 575 -37.62 91.29 -72.70
N LEU A 576 -38.42 90.28 -73.02
CA LEU A 576 -39.05 90.14 -74.34
C LEU A 576 -40.02 91.29 -74.63
N THR A 577 -40.84 91.71 -73.66
CA THR A 577 -41.73 92.86 -73.83
C THR A 577 -40.96 94.18 -73.97
N LYS A 578 -39.87 94.34 -73.21
CA LYS A 578 -38.97 95.49 -73.30
C LYS A 578 -38.35 95.57 -74.70
N GLN A 579 -37.79 94.47 -75.22
CA GLN A 579 -37.23 94.44 -76.58
C GLN A 579 -38.28 94.84 -77.62
N LYS A 580 -39.50 94.27 -77.54
CA LYS A 580 -40.60 94.66 -78.44
C LYS A 580 -40.99 96.14 -78.36
N LEU A 581 -40.84 96.76 -77.18
CA LEU A 581 -41.08 98.19 -76.99
C LEU A 581 -39.92 99.02 -77.53
N GLU A 582 -38.68 98.60 -77.33
CA GLU A 582 -37.48 99.23 -77.90
C GLU A 582 -37.55 99.19 -79.44
N ASP A 583 -37.86 98.05 -80.04
CA ASP A 583 -38.06 97.89 -81.49
C ASP A 583 -39.16 98.85 -82.01
N LYS A 584 -40.28 98.98 -81.27
CA LYS A 584 -41.36 99.94 -81.60
C LYS A 584 -40.92 101.40 -81.47
N VAL A 585 -40.12 101.73 -80.46
CA VAL A 585 -39.60 103.09 -80.29
C VAL A 585 -38.62 103.42 -81.41
N GLU A 586 -37.75 102.48 -81.79
CA GLU A 586 -36.86 102.60 -82.94
C GLU A 586 -37.66 102.81 -84.23
N ASP A 587 -38.69 102.00 -84.50
CA ASP A 587 -39.62 102.18 -85.62
C ASP A 587 -40.28 103.58 -85.63
N LEU A 588 -40.69 104.09 -84.45
CA LEU A 588 -41.29 105.42 -84.33
C LEU A 588 -40.28 106.56 -84.53
N VAL A 589 -39.06 106.41 -84.04
CA VAL A 589 -37.96 107.36 -84.27
C VAL A 589 -37.59 107.41 -85.75
N ASP A 590 -37.56 106.25 -86.42
CA ASP A 590 -37.35 106.12 -87.85
C ASP A 590 -38.49 106.75 -88.67
N GLN A 591 -39.73 106.68 -88.19
CA GLN A 591 -40.86 107.39 -88.81
C GLN A 591 -40.75 108.91 -88.64
N LEU A 592 -40.33 109.39 -87.47
CA LEU A 592 -40.16 110.81 -87.17
C LEU A 592 -38.99 111.45 -87.94
N SER A 593 -37.90 110.72 -88.16
CA SER A 593 -36.74 111.22 -88.92
C SER A 593 -36.95 111.29 -90.45
N LYS A 594 -38.01 110.65 -90.95
CA LYS A 594 -38.41 110.67 -92.37
C LYS A 594 -39.49 111.71 -92.70
N SER A 595 -40.00 112.42 -91.70
CA SER A 595 -40.95 113.54 -91.86
C SER A 595 -40.24 114.89 -91.68
#